data_AF-A0A368L0V2-F1
#
_entry.id   AF-A0A368L0V2-F1
#
_cell.length_a   1.000
_cell.length_b   1.000
_cell.length_c   1.000
_cell.angle_alpha   90.00
_cell.angle_beta   90.00
_cell.angle_gamma   90.00
#
_symmetry.space_group_name_H-M   'P 1'
#
loop_
_entity.id
_entity.type
_entity.pdbx_description
1 polymer ?
#
loop_
_entity_poly.entity_id
_entity_poly.type
_entity_poly.pdbx_seq_one_letter_code
_entity_poly.pdbx_strand_id
1 'polypeptide(L)'
;MTGIFLLAVIALWSYCAFRIARWASQRIAKPTLRRGTILLLFVMLMILPVGDEIIGAMQFRALCEKSQYITWLDSANGQVLTLRDPKTGYVATLDKKIIGTFLPIVESEFLWREVETRKPTLSYKSLNVGGGWLIRTLGISEGHVPIFIEHPSCSPDIQKIFLDNHFTQAQ
;
A
#
# COMPACT_ATOMS: atom_id res chain seq x y z
N MET A 1 -11.54 -11.55 18.88
CA MET A 1 -10.45 -11.91 19.84
C MET A 1 -9.10 -11.28 19.49
N THR A 2 -8.90 -10.78 18.26
CA THR A 2 -7.69 -10.10 17.79
C THR A 2 -7.25 -8.90 18.64
N GLY A 3 -8.21 -8.13 19.20
CA GLY A 3 -7.90 -6.97 20.04
C GLY A 3 -7.10 -7.28 21.32
N ILE A 4 -7.38 -8.39 22.01
CA ILE A 4 -6.64 -8.77 23.23
C ILE A 4 -5.20 -9.18 22.89
N PHE A 5 -5.03 -9.90 21.77
CA PHE A 5 -3.69 -10.25 21.27
C PHE A 5 -2.88 -9.01 20.93
N LEU A 6 -3.48 -8.03 20.25
CA LEU A 6 -2.81 -6.75 19.95
C LEU A 6 -2.35 -6.04 21.24
N LEU A 7 -3.22 -5.95 22.25
CA LEU A 7 -2.88 -5.34 23.54
C LEU A 7 -1.74 -6.09 24.24
N ALA A 8 -1.74 -7.43 24.21
CA ALA A 8 -0.67 -8.24 24.78
C ALA A 8 0.67 -7.99 24.08
N VAL A 9 0.67 -7.89 22.75
CA VAL A 9 1.87 -7.58 21.96
C VAL A 9 2.38 -6.18 22.26
N ILE A 10 1.50 -5.18 22.34
CA ILE A 10 1.88 -3.81 22.70
C ILE A 10 2.45 -3.75 24.12
N ALA A 11 1.84 -4.44 25.08
CA ALA A 11 2.32 -4.48 26.46
C ALA A 11 3.70 -5.14 26.57
N LEU A 12 3.89 -6.28 25.90
CA LEU A 12 5.17 -6.98 25.85
C LEU A 12 6.25 -6.14 25.17
N TRP A 13 5.92 -5.51 24.03
CA TRP A 13 6.84 -4.62 23.33
C TRP A 13 7.22 -3.41 24.18
N SER A 14 6.24 -2.78 24.83
CA SER A 14 6.46 -1.64 25.74
C SER A 14 7.40 -2.02 26.89
N TYR A 15 7.19 -3.19 27.49
CA TYR A 15 8.06 -3.71 28.53
C TYR A 15 9.50 -3.91 28.02
N CYS A 16 9.67 -4.57 26.88
CA CYS A 16 10.97 -4.78 26.24
C CYS A 16 11.66 -3.45 25.89
N ALA A 17 10.95 -2.53 25.25
CA ALA A 17 11.44 -1.21 24.87
C ALA A 17 11.92 -0.42 26.09
N PHE A 18 11.15 -0.42 27.19
CA PHE A 18 11.55 0.23 28.43
C PHE A 18 12.80 -0.39 29.05
N ARG A 19 12.90 -1.72 29.06
CA ARG A 19 14.08 -2.45 29.58
C ARG A 19 15.33 -2.13 28.75
N ILE A 20 15.22 -2.12 27.42
CA ILE A 20 16.32 -1.77 26.52
C ILE A 20 16.73 -0.31 26.71
N ALA A 21 15.79 0.63 26.72
CA ALA A 21 16.07 2.05 26.93
C ALA A 21 16.77 2.30 28.28
N ARG A 22 16.30 1.65 29.34
CA ARG A 22 16.92 1.72 30.67
C ARG A 22 18.31 1.13 30.69
N TRP A 23 18.53 0.00 30.03
CA TRP A 23 19.83 -0.68 29.94
C TRP A 23 20.85 0.15 29.14
N ALA A 24 20.46 0.67 27.97
CA ALA A 24 21.31 1.53 27.14
C ALA A 24 21.73 2.81 27.89
N SER A 25 20.83 3.37 28.70
CA SER A 25 21.09 4.62 29.45
C SER A 25 21.85 4.43 30.76
N GLN A 26 22.28 3.22 31.13
CA GLN A 26 22.97 2.98 32.41
C GLN A 26 24.34 3.66 32.50
N ARG A 27 24.98 3.92 31.37
CA ARG A 27 26.32 4.55 31.31
C ARG A 27 26.29 6.07 31.55
N ILE A 28 25.12 6.68 31.66
CA ILE A 28 24.97 8.13 31.85
C ILE A 28 25.00 8.46 33.34
N ALA A 29 26.05 9.15 33.78
CA ALA A 29 26.25 9.53 35.19
C ALA A 29 25.21 10.55 35.70
N LYS A 30 24.78 11.51 34.87
CA LYS A 30 23.83 12.55 35.27
C LYS A 30 22.39 12.02 35.30
N PRO A 31 21.68 12.08 36.44
CA PRO A 31 20.36 11.46 36.58
C PRO A 31 19.27 12.11 35.72
N THR A 32 19.34 13.43 35.51
CA THR A 32 18.40 14.16 34.64
C THR A 32 18.58 13.78 33.17
N LEU A 33 19.82 13.78 32.68
CA LEU A 33 20.17 13.38 31.32
C LEU A 33 19.82 11.91 31.07
N ARG A 34 20.04 11.05 32.08
CA ARG A 34 19.66 9.64 32.03
C ARG A 34 18.16 9.46 31.83
N ARG A 35 17.32 10.18 32.59
CA ARG A 35 15.86 10.12 32.43
C ARG A 35 15.42 10.60 31.04
N GLY A 36 15.99 11.71 30.56
CA GLY A 36 15.70 12.22 29.21
C GLY A 36 16.07 11.22 28.12
N THR A 37 17.23 10.57 28.24
CA THR A 37 17.68 9.56 27.26
C THR A 37 16.81 8.30 27.29
N ILE A 38 16.40 7.84 28.47
CA ILE A 38 15.46 6.71 28.59
C ILE A 38 14.14 7.04 27.90
N LEU A 39 13.59 8.23 28.13
CA LEU A 39 12.33 8.65 27.51
C LEU A 39 12.46 8.71 25.98
N LEU A 40 13.53 9.33 25.46
CA LEU A 40 13.76 9.45 24.03
C LEU A 40 13.95 8.09 23.35
N LEU A 41 14.78 7.20 23.93
CA LEU A 41 14.97 5.85 23.40
C LEU A 41 13.69 5.03 23.47
N PHE A 42 12.92 5.15 24.55
CA PHE A 42 11.64 4.46 24.67
C PHE A 42 10.68 4.89 23.55
N VAL A 43 10.52 6.19 23.31
CA VAL A 43 9.67 6.70 22.23
C VAL A 43 10.13 6.20 20.86
N MET A 44 11.44 6.25 20.58
CA MET A 44 11.99 5.73 19.32
C MET A 44 11.71 4.23 19.15
N LEU A 45 11.91 3.44 20.20
CA LEU A 45 11.64 1.99 20.16
C LEU A 45 10.15 1.68 20.02
N MET A 46 9.25 2.52 20.54
CA MET A 46 7.81 2.37 20.36
C MET A 46 7.34 2.64 18.94
N ILE A 47 8.04 3.51 18.20
CA ILE A 47 7.72 3.79 16.78
C ILE A 47 8.22 2.66 15.86
N LEU A 48 9.25 1.92 16.28
CA LEU A 48 9.92 0.92 15.45
C LEU A 48 8.99 -0.16 14.83
N PRO A 49 7.98 -0.72 15.53
CA PRO A 49 7.06 -1.71 14.96
C PRO A 49 6.17 -1.19 13.82
N VAL A 50 6.01 0.13 13.72
CA VAL A 50 5.18 0.80 12.70
C VAL A 50 6.00 1.66 11.75
N GLY A 51 7.32 1.71 11.94
CA GLY A 51 8.22 2.56 11.17
C GLY A 51 8.28 2.18 9.69
N ASP A 52 8.11 0.91 9.36
CA ASP A 52 8.02 0.42 7.99
C ASP A 52 6.77 0.95 7.27
N GLU A 53 5.62 1.06 7.96
CA GLU A 53 4.42 1.67 7.39
C GLU A 53 4.60 3.16 7.11
N ILE A 54 5.27 3.90 8.00
CA ILE A 54 5.52 5.34 7.81
C ILE A 54 6.40 5.57 6.58
N ILE A 55 7.50 4.83 6.47
CA ILE A 55 8.43 4.96 5.33
C ILE A 55 7.75 4.46 4.04
N GLY A 56 7.04 3.35 4.11
CA GLY A 56 6.33 2.79 2.98
C GLY A 56 5.18 3.67 2.49
N ALA A 57 4.49 4.39 3.38
CA ALA A 57 3.46 5.36 3.01
C ALA A 57 4.05 6.50 2.17
N MET A 58 5.21 7.01 2.56
CA MET A 58 5.92 8.03 1.77
C MET A 58 6.35 7.49 0.40
N GLN A 59 6.86 6.26 0.35
CA GLN A 59 7.23 5.61 -0.92
C GLN A 59 6.03 5.38 -1.82
N PHE A 60 4.92 4.88 -1.27
CA PHE A 60 3.68 4.62 -1.99
C PHE A 60 3.11 5.91 -2.57
N ARG A 61 3.04 6.98 -1.76
CA ARG A 61 2.59 8.30 -2.24
C ARG A 61 3.46 8.82 -3.38
N ALA A 62 4.78 8.74 -3.26
CA ALA A 62 5.69 9.15 -4.31
C ALA A 62 5.55 8.31 -5.60
N LEU A 63 5.22 7.02 -5.47
CA LEU A 63 4.89 6.16 -6.61
C LEU A 63 3.56 6.56 -7.24
N CYS A 64 2.52 6.83 -6.44
CA CYS A 64 1.24 7.29 -6.96
C CYS A 64 1.39 8.61 -7.73
N GLU A 65 2.14 9.58 -7.20
CA GLU A 65 2.36 10.87 -7.88
C GLU A 65 3.17 10.74 -9.19
N LYS A 66 4.06 9.73 -9.30
CA LYS A 66 4.89 9.51 -10.49
C LYS A 66 4.27 8.58 -11.53
N SER A 67 3.31 7.76 -11.14
CA SER A 67 2.75 6.75 -12.03
C SER A 67 1.90 7.40 -13.12
N GLN A 68 2.22 7.08 -14.37
CA GLN A 68 1.31 7.30 -15.47
C GLN A 68 0.21 6.25 -15.40
N TYR A 69 -0.95 6.70 -14.96
CA TYR A 69 -2.07 5.82 -14.72
C TYR A 69 -2.79 5.37 -15.98
N ILE A 70 -2.61 6.05 -17.11
CA ILE A 70 -3.38 5.83 -18.34
C ILE A 70 -2.43 5.84 -19.53
N THR A 71 -2.51 4.82 -20.37
CA THR A 71 -1.78 4.70 -21.63
C THR A 71 -2.77 4.38 -22.74
N TRP A 72 -2.89 5.29 -23.72
CA TRP A 72 -3.66 5.04 -24.95
C TRP A 72 -2.79 4.28 -25.93
N LEU A 73 -3.27 3.11 -26.37
CA LEU A 73 -2.56 2.24 -27.31
C LEU A 73 -3.08 2.43 -28.74
N ASP A 74 -4.37 2.80 -28.89
CA ASP A 74 -4.99 3.10 -30.18
C ASP A 74 -6.15 4.11 -30.01
N SER A 75 -6.60 4.72 -31.11
CA SER A 75 -7.70 5.70 -31.09
C SER A 75 -9.05 5.00 -30.89
N ALA A 76 -9.61 5.12 -29.70
CA ALA A 76 -10.80 4.39 -29.28
C ALA A 76 -12.14 5.03 -29.71
N ASN A 77 -12.14 6.14 -30.46
CA ASN A 77 -13.32 6.99 -30.71
C ASN A 77 -14.53 6.18 -31.23
N GLY A 78 -15.59 6.10 -30.41
CA GLY A 78 -16.85 5.41 -30.75
C GLY A 78 -16.83 3.88 -30.56
N GLN A 79 -15.75 3.31 -30.01
CA GLN A 79 -15.64 1.88 -29.80
C GLN A 79 -16.24 1.44 -28.45
N VAL A 80 -16.76 0.20 -28.43
CA VAL A 80 -17.19 -0.46 -27.19
C VAL A 80 -15.99 -1.22 -26.63
N LEU A 81 -15.57 -0.83 -25.43
CA LEU A 81 -14.42 -1.43 -24.74
C LEU A 81 -14.91 -2.42 -23.67
N THR A 82 -14.20 -3.54 -23.56
CA THR A 82 -14.37 -4.50 -22.47
C THR A 82 -13.04 -4.76 -21.77
N LEU A 83 -13.11 -4.88 -20.45
CA LEU A 83 -12.00 -5.26 -19.58
C LEU A 83 -11.84 -6.79 -19.50
N ARG A 84 -12.93 -7.51 -19.77
CA ARG A 84 -13.00 -8.96 -19.64
C ARG A 84 -12.72 -9.59 -21.00
N ASP A 85 -11.83 -10.57 -21.04
CA ASP A 85 -11.63 -11.34 -22.26
C ASP A 85 -12.91 -12.12 -22.58
N PRO A 86 -13.56 -11.91 -23.74
CA PRO A 86 -14.82 -12.57 -24.08
C PRO A 86 -14.69 -14.09 -24.26
N LYS A 87 -13.48 -14.63 -24.46
CA LYS A 87 -13.26 -16.08 -24.56
C LYS A 87 -13.12 -16.76 -23.21
N THR A 88 -12.44 -16.11 -22.27
CA THR A 88 -12.08 -16.73 -21.00
C THR A 88 -12.96 -16.23 -19.85
N GLY A 89 -13.62 -15.09 -20.03
CA GLY A 89 -14.37 -14.42 -18.96
C GLY A 89 -13.47 -13.85 -17.87
N TYR A 90 -12.15 -13.81 -18.04
CA TYR A 90 -11.23 -13.26 -17.04
C TYR A 90 -10.82 -11.84 -17.39
N VAL A 91 -10.53 -11.06 -16.35
CA VAL A 91 -9.92 -9.74 -16.48
C VAL A 91 -8.45 -9.96 -16.83
N ALA A 92 -7.98 -9.35 -17.92
CA ALA A 92 -6.56 -9.36 -18.25
C ALA A 92 -5.82 -8.38 -17.34
N THR A 93 -5.34 -8.86 -16.20
CA THR A 93 -4.46 -8.12 -15.29
C THR A 93 -3.02 -8.63 -15.39
N LEU A 94 -2.07 -7.70 -15.46
CA LEU A 94 -0.65 -8.01 -15.28
C LEU A 94 -0.22 -7.47 -13.92
N ASP A 95 -0.11 -8.36 -12.94
CA ASP A 95 0.32 -8.00 -11.59
C ASP A 95 1.84 -8.08 -11.49
N LYS A 96 2.45 -6.95 -11.11
CA LYS A 96 3.88 -6.81 -10.91
C LYS A 96 4.16 -6.32 -9.50
N LYS A 97 4.90 -7.12 -8.73
CA LYS A 97 5.41 -6.69 -7.43
C LYS A 97 6.55 -5.68 -7.62
N ILE A 98 6.44 -4.53 -6.96
CA ILE A 98 7.51 -3.54 -6.92
C ILE A 98 8.52 -3.98 -5.85
N ILE A 99 9.79 -4.10 -6.25
CA ILE A 99 10.90 -4.52 -5.37
C ILE A 99 11.59 -3.27 -4.82
N GLY A 100 12.18 -3.38 -3.63
CA GLY A 100 12.92 -2.28 -3.00
C GLY A 100 12.05 -1.33 -2.18
N THR A 101 10.80 -1.68 -1.92
CA THR A 101 9.85 -0.92 -1.10
C THR A 101 9.75 -1.53 0.30
N PHE A 102 9.55 -0.68 1.31
CA PHE A 102 9.38 -1.12 2.71
C PHE A 102 8.07 -1.87 2.93
N LEU A 103 7.04 -1.48 2.19
CA LEU A 103 5.77 -2.18 2.13
C LEU A 103 5.65 -2.98 0.84
N PRO A 104 4.92 -4.10 0.85
CA PRO A 104 4.61 -4.82 -0.38
C PRO A 104 3.69 -3.95 -1.24
N ILE A 105 4.19 -3.49 -2.39
CA ILE A 105 3.41 -2.73 -3.37
C ILE A 105 3.26 -3.59 -4.63
N VAL A 106 2.03 -3.69 -5.12
CA VAL A 106 1.66 -4.40 -6.35
C VAL A 106 1.14 -3.37 -7.36
N GLU A 107 1.77 -3.34 -8.53
CA GLU A 107 1.25 -2.65 -9.71
C GLU A 107 0.42 -3.64 -10.51
N SER A 108 -0.88 -3.36 -10.67
CA SER A 108 -1.79 -4.10 -11.51
C SER A 108 -2.06 -3.28 -12.77
N GLU A 109 -1.65 -3.80 -13.92
CA GLU A 109 -1.97 -3.20 -15.22
C GLU A 109 -3.25 -3.85 -15.78
N PHE A 110 -4.20 -3.00 -16.14
CA PHE A 110 -5.50 -3.38 -16.69
C PHE A 110 -5.53 -3.04 -18.17
N LEU A 111 -5.94 -3.99 -19.00
CA LEU A 111 -6.01 -3.83 -20.45
C LEU A 111 -7.46 -3.86 -20.92
N TRP A 112 -7.91 -2.74 -21.47
CA TRP A 112 -9.19 -2.65 -22.18
C TRP A 112 -8.98 -2.97 -23.65
N ARG A 113 -9.88 -3.80 -24.17
CA ARG A 113 -9.88 -4.23 -25.56
C ARG A 113 -11.19 -3.88 -26.23
N GLU A 114 -11.13 -3.60 -27.51
CA GLU A 114 -12.33 -3.49 -28.33
C GLU A 114 -13.02 -4.86 -28.46
N VAL A 115 -14.36 -4.89 -28.34
CA VAL A 115 -15.13 -6.14 -28.34
C VAL A 115 -15.00 -6.90 -29.68
N GLU A 116 -15.03 -6.19 -30.80
CA GLU A 116 -15.00 -6.79 -32.14
C GLU A 116 -13.59 -7.23 -32.54
N THR A 117 -12.61 -6.33 -32.47
CA THR A 117 -11.26 -6.58 -32.99
C THR A 117 -10.31 -7.20 -31.96
N ARG A 118 -10.66 -7.16 -30.66
CA ARG A 118 -9.83 -7.58 -29.52
C ARG A 118 -8.48 -6.88 -29.40
N LYS A 119 -8.29 -5.78 -30.13
CA LYS A 119 -7.08 -4.97 -30.03
C LYS A 119 -7.08 -4.23 -28.68
N PRO A 120 -5.94 -4.18 -27.98
CA PRO A 120 -5.82 -3.40 -26.76
C PRO A 120 -5.84 -1.91 -27.12
N THR A 121 -6.81 -1.18 -26.60
CA THR A 121 -7.05 0.21 -26.99
C THR A 121 -6.65 1.17 -25.87
N LEU A 122 -6.92 0.77 -24.64
CA LEU A 122 -6.63 1.54 -23.43
C LEU A 122 -5.97 0.62 -22.40
N SER A 123 -4.91 1.09 -21.78
CA SER A 123 -4.36 0.45 -20.59
C SER A 123 -4.35 1.44 -19.44
N TYR A 124 -4.61 0.96 -18.23
CA TYR A 124 -4.43 1.77 -17.05
C TYR A 124 -3.74 0.98 -15.95
N LYS A 125 -3.00 1.67 -15.11
CA LYS A 125 -2.29 1.09 -13.97
C LYS A 125 -3.03 1.39 -12.68
N SER A 126 -3.01 0.45 -11.77
CA SER A 126 -3.42 0.63 -10.38
C SER A 126 -2.28 0.17 -9.49
N LEU A 127 -2.02 0.93 -8.42
CA LEU A 127 -1.09 0.49 -7.38
C LEU A 127 -1.92 0.11 -6.15
N ASN A 128 -1.56 -1.01 -5.54
CA ASN A 128 -2.09 -1.47 -4.26
C ASN A 128 -0.94 -1.66 -3.27
N VAL A 129 -1.08 -1.16 -2.05
CA VAL A 129 -0.10 -1.33 -0.97
C VAL A 129 -0.68 -2.21 0.13
N GLY A 130 0.08 -3.22 0.52
CA GLY A 130 -0.22 -4.02 1.70
C GLY A 130 0.36 -3.42 2.97
N GLY A 131 -0.09 -3.93 4.11
CA GLY A 131 0.27 -3.48 5.43
C GLY A 131 1.70 -3.84 5.81
N GLY A 132 2.15 -3.20 6.89
CA GLY A 132 3.47 -3.41 7.46
C GLY A 132 3.66 -4.81 8.02
N TRP A 133 4.88 -5.08 8.44
CA TRP A 133 5.26 -6.32 9.10
C TRP A 133 4.36 -6.62 10.30
N LEU A 134 4.05 -5.62 11.15
CA LEU A 134 3.20 -5.80 12.32
C LEU A 134 1.80 -6.32 11.96
N ILE A 135 1.14 -5.67 10.99
CA ILE A 135 -0.19 -6.08 10.52
C ILE A 135 -0.16 -7.49 9.91
N ARG A 136 0.85 -7.75 9.07
CA ARG A 136 1.01 -9.04 8.39
C ARG A 136 1.30 -10.19 9.32
N THR A 137 2.12 -9.97 10.36
CA THR A 137 2.50 -11.01 11.30
C THR A 137 1.39 -11.30 12.31
N LEU A 138 0.63 -10.28 12.73
CA LEU A 138 -0.44 -10.48 13.70
C LEU A 138 -1.77 -10.89 13.06
N GLY A 139 -1.93 -10.74 11.74
CA GLY A 139 -3.16 -11.09 11.02
C GLY A 139 -4.39 -10.32 11.51
N ILE A 140 -4.19 -9.12 12.06
CA ILE A 140 -5.27 -8.34 12.70
C ILE A 140 -6.13 -7.55 11.71
N SER A 141 -5.70 -7.45 10.45
CA SER A 141 -6.42 -6.78 9.38
C SER A 141 -6.85 -7.81 8.33
N GLU A 142 -8.16 -7.92 8.11
CA GLU A 142 -8.71 -8.70 7.00
C GLU A 142 -8.22 -8.08 5.69
N GLY A 143 -7.40 -8.83 4.94
CA GLY A 143 -6.76 -8.33 3.72
C GLY A 143 -5.40 -7.64 3.92
N HIS A 144 -4.84 -7.65 5.13
CA HIS A 144 -3.53 -7.08 5.44
C HIS A 144 -3.42 -5.61 5.01
N VAL A 145 -4.45 -4.81 5.27
CA VAL A 145 -4.49 -3.39 4.88
C VAL A 145 -3.58 -2.58 5.84
N PRO A 146 -2.79 -1.62 5.34
CA PRO A 146 -1.99 -0.71 6.18
C PRO A 146 -2.86 0.06 7.18
N ILE A 147 -2.31 0.36 8.37
CA ILE A 147 -3.00 1.16 9.40
C ILE A 147 -2.90 2.64 9.08
N PHE A 148 -1.72 3.10 8.67
CA PHE A 148 -1.42 4.54 8.53
C PHE A 148 -1.63 5.08 7.11
N ILE A 149 -2.28 4.32 6.22
CA ILE A 149 -2.54 4.73 4.84
C ILE A 149 -4.05 4.67 4.60
N GLU A 150 -4.69 5.84 4.48
CA GLU A 150 -6.15 5.96 4.29
C GLU A 150 -6.62 5.32 2.98
N HIS A 151 -5.84 5.48 1.93
CA HIS A 151 -6.11 4.92 0.61
C HIS A 151 -5.03 3.89 0.26
N PRO A 152 -5.26 2.59 0.53
CA PRO A 152 -4.30 1.53 0.25
C PRO A 152 -4.17 1.22 -1.26
N SER A 153 -4.90 1.96 -2.09
CA SER A 153 -4.87 1.86 -3.54
C SER A 153 -4.87 3.24 -4.18
N CYS A 154 -4.23 3.35 -5.33
CA CYS A 154 -4.34 4.53 -6.19
C CYS A 154 -4.51 4.08 -7.63
N SER A 155 -5.55 4.60 -8.27
CA SER A 155 -5.95 4.30 -9.63
C SER A 155 -6.55 5.56 -10.26
N PRO A 156 -6.57 5.68 -11.59
CA PRO A 156 -7.23 6.79 -12.23
C PRO A 156 -8.76 6.65 -12.09
N ASP A 157 -9.46 7.78 -12.11
CA ASP A 157 -10.93 7.78 -12.18
C ASP A 157 -11.38 7.36 -13.59
N ILE A 158 -11.64 6.07 -13.74
CA ILE A 158 -12.05 5.46 -15.01
C ILE A 158 -13.38 6.06 -15.49
N GLN A 159 -14.32 6.33 -14.59
CA GLN A 159 -15.62 6.87 -14.98
C GLN A 159 -15.46 8.23 -15.64
N LYS A 160 -14.62 9.09 -15.07
CA LYS A 160 -14.28 10.38 -15.66
C LYS A 160 -13.62 10.23 -17.03
N ILE A 161 -12.70 9.28 -17.20
CA ILE A 161 -12.02 9.03 -18.49
C ILE A 161 -13.02 8.62 -19.57
N PHE A 162 -13.96 7.72 -19.25
CA PHE A 162 -14.97 7.27 -20.21
C PHE A 162 -15.92 8.42 -20.60
N LEU A 163 -16.30 9.26 -19.62
CA LEU A 163 -17.15 10.44 -19.85
C LEU A 163 -16.46 11.48 -20.73
N ASP A 164 -15.21 11.83 -20.43
CA ASP A 164 -14.46 12.87 -21.15
C ASP A 164 -14.15 12.48 -22.62
N ASN A 165 -14.19 11.19 -22.96
CA ASN A 165 -13.85 10.69 -24.28
C ASN A 165 -15.03 10.00 -25.03
N HIS A 166 -16.26 10.13 -24.54
CA HIS A 166 -17.47 9.57 -25.16
C HIS A 166 -17.44 8.05 -25.41
N PHE A 167 -16.82 7.27 -24.52
CA PHE A 167 -16.79 5.81 -24.63
C PHE A 167 -17.97 5.13 -23.94
N THR A 168 -18.39 3.98 -24.48
CA THR A 168 -19.43 3.15 -23.88
C THR A 168 -18.80 1.88 -23.32
N GLN A 169 -19.01 1.62 -22.02
CA GLN A 169 -18.55 0.42 -21.35
C GLN A 169 -19.51 -0.75 -21.64
N ALA A 170 -18.99 -1.86 -22.17
CA ALA A 170 -19.74 -3.12 -22.17
C ALA A 170 -19.65 -3.76 -20.77
N GLN A 171 -20.81 -4.11 -20.21
CA GLN A 171 -20.91 -4.88 -18.97
C GLN A 171 -20.56 -6.35 -19.20
#